data_AF-A0A5M6DEQ5-F1
#
_entry.id   AF-A0A5M6DEQ5-F1
#
_cell.length_a   1.000
_cell.length_b   1.000
_cell.length_c   1.000
_cell.angle_alpha   90.00
_cell.angle_beta   90.00
_cell.angle_gamma   90.00
#
_symmetry.space_group_name_H-M   'P 1'
#
loop_
_entity.id
_entity.type
_entity.pdbx_description
1 polymer ?
#
loop_
_entity_poly.entity_id
_entity_poly.type
_entity_poly.pdbx_seq_one_letter_code
_entity_poly.pdbx_strand_id
1 'polypeptide(L)'
;MKKIIVMSCLVFVSAFSAIAQDNKGTAAERAKRLSDHMIQELKLNNYQANRLREINEEKVSKMVDIEKKYASDPALVDKNCLGVCKERDQELESFLSSDQYSMYYGARSKYYKYDKDFAAQIGAKPTIAGKQNKTVLPVGETKVVPVKKTTAVISADDSK
;
A
#
# COMPACT_ATOMS: atom_id res chain seq x y z
N MET A 1 68.10 23.21 -14.52
CA MET A 1 67.70 24.61 -14.25
C MET A 1 66.35 24.90 -14.90
N LYS A 2 65.46 25.61 -14.18
CA LYS A 2 64.25 26.36 -14.63
C LYS A 2 63.07 25.51 -15.14
N LYS A 3 62.10 25.17 -14.27
CA LYS A 3 60.83 25.90 -13.94
C LYS A 3 59.89 26.09 -15.14
N ILE A 4 58.72 25.43 -15.17
CA ILE A 4 57.32 25.93 -15.38
C ILE A 4 56.37 24.76 -14.96
N ILE A 5 55.71 24.75 -13.78
CA ILE A 5 54.30 25.11 -13.46
C ILE A 5 53.29 24.61 -14.53
N VAL A 6 52.30 23.77 -14.22
CA VAL A 6 50.87 24.12 -14.00
C VAL A 6 50.16 22.75 -13.88
N MET A 7 49.71 22.35 -12.70
CA MET A 7 48.30 22.44 -12.29
C MET A 7 47.32 21.86 -13.34
N SER A 8 47.05 20.56 -13.25
CA SER A 8 45.77 20.04 -13.72
C SER A 8 45.39 18.81 -12.89
N CYS A 9 44.62 19.06 -11.84
CA CYS A 9 43.77 18.07 -11.20
C CYS A 9 42.67 17.68 -12.20
N LEU A 10 42.64 16.43 -12.62
CA LEU A 10 41.42 15.80 -13.13
C LEU A 10 41.36 14.37 -12.61
N VAL A 11 41.04 14.29 -11.32
CA VAL A 11 40.50 13.10 -10.68
C VAL A 11 39.19 12.75 -11.37
N PHE A 12 39.24 11.82 -12.33
CA PHE A 12 38.06 11.09 -12.80
C PHE A 12 37.65 10.09 -11.72
N VAL A 13 37.04 10.59 -10.65
CA VAL A 13 36.22 9.78 -9.75
C VAL A 13 34.80 9.86 -10.29
N SER A 14 34.48 8.98 -11.24
CA SER A 14 33.09 8.69 -11.60
C SER A 14 32.46 7.92 -10.44
N ALA A 15 32.04 8.64 -9.41
CA ALA A 15 31.01 8.13 -8.52
C ALA A 15 29.72 8.07 -9.33
N PHE A 16 29.29 6.86 -9.70
CA PHE A 16 27.91 6.63 -10.12
C PHE A 16 27.02 6.96 -8.92
N SER A 17 26.58 8.21 -8.81
CA SER A 17 25.48 8.57 -7.92
C SER A 17 24.23 7.91 -8.47
N ALA A 18 23.86 6.77 -7.88
CA ALA A 18 22.60 6.11 -8.12
C ALA A 18 21.46 7.12 -7.85
N ILE A 19 20.73 7.50 -8.90
CA ILE A 19 19.51 8.30 -8.78
C ILE A 19 18.43 7.36 -8.25
N ALA A 20 18.35 7.19 -6.93
CA ALA A 20 17.35 6.35 -6.26
C ALA A 20 16.26 7.17 -5.54
N GLN A 21 16.15 8.47 -5.80
CA GLN A 21 15.34 9.39 -4.97
C GLN A 21 13.84 9.42 -5.29
N ASP A 22 13.40 9.03 -6.50
CA ASP A 22 11.98 9.17 -6.87
C ASP A 22 11.07 8.04 -6.32
N ASN A 23 11.67 6.97 -5.81
CA ASN A 23 10.96 5.74 -5.45
C ASN A 23 10.69 5.56 -3.95
N LYS A 24 11.32 6.36 -3.09
CA LYS A 24 11.12 6.26 -1.65
C LYS A 24 9.74 6.74 -1.22
N GLY A 25 9.14 7.72 -1.92
CA GLY A 25 7.83 8.26 -1.59
C GLY A 25 6.70 7.22 -1.71
N THR A 26 6.64 6.51 -2.83
CA THR A 26 5.56 5.54 -3.11
C THR A 26 5.72 4.24 -2.31
N ALA A 27 6.95 3.73 -2.15
CA ALA A 27 7.22 2.53 -1.36
C ALA A 27 6.98 2.76 0.14
N ALA A 28 7.44 3.89 0.69
CA ALA A 28 7.27 4.20 2.11
C ALA A 28 5.80 4.40 2.46
N GLU A 29 5.03 5.09 1.61
CA GLU A 29 3.59 5.29 1.86
C GLU A 29 2.81 3.97 1.83
N ARG A 30 3.09 3.11 0.83
CA ARG A 30 2.54 1.75 0.75
C ARG A 30 2.87 0.93 2.00
N ALA A 31 4.15 0.89 2.40
CA ALA A 31 4.61 0.16 3.57
C ALA A 31 3.95 0.65 4.86
N LYS A 32 3.85 1.97 5.04
CA LYS A 32 3.20 2.58 6.19
C LYS A 32 1.72 2.19 6.26
N ARG A 33 1.00 2.33 5.15
CA ARG A 33 -0.43 2.05 5.07
C ARG A 33 -0.73 0.57 5.34
N LEU A 34 0.03 -0.32 4.73
CA LEU A 34 -0.06 -1.76 4.96
C LEU A 34 0.21 -2.11 6.43
N SER A 35 1.28 -1.57 7.00
CA SER A 35 1.64 -1.81 8.40
C SER A 35 0.57 -1.31 9.36
N ASP A 36 0.06 -0.09 9.17
CA ASP A 36 -0.97 0.48 10.02
C ASP A 36 -2.25 -0.38 9.97
N HIS A 37 -2.64 -0.88 8.78
CA HIS A 37 -3.77 -1.79 8.64
C HIS A 37 -3.56 -3.12 9.37
N MET A 38 -2.39 -3.75 9.19
CA MET A 38 -2.06 -5.01 9.84
C MET A 38 -1.93 -4.88 11.36
N ILE A 39 -1.37 -3.78 11.87
CA ILE A 39 -1.24 -3.52 13.32
C ILE A 39 -2.62 -3.47 13.98
N GLN A 40 -3.58 -2.81 13.33
CA GLN A 40 -4.95 -2.71 13.83
C GLN A 40 -5.65 -4.08 13.82
N GLU A 41 -5.61 -4.80 12.70
CA GLU A 41 -6.32 -6.09 12.54
C GLU A 41 -5.74 -7.19 13.43
N LEU A 42 -4.41 -7.24 13.57
CA LEU A 42 -3.71 -8.25 14.37
C LEU A 42 -3.53 -7.84 15.84
N LYS A 43 -3.98 -6.63 16.21
CA LYS A 43 -3.87 -6.06 17.57
C LYS A 43 -2.44 -6.17 18.12
N LEU A 44 -1.48 -5.73 17.31
CA LEU A 44 -0.06 -5.86 17.66
C LEU A 44 0.32 -4.93 18.81
N ASN A 45 1.19 -5.43 19.70
CA ASN A 45 1.83 -4.57 20.71
C ASN A 45 2.93 -3.71 20.07
N ASN A 46 3.50 -2.78 20.84
CA ASN A 46 4.51 -1.84 20.33
C ASN A 46 5.75 -2.52 19.73
N TYR A 47 6.25 -3.58 20.37
CA TYR A 47 7.41 -4.32 19.87
C TYR A 47 7.09 -4.97 18.51
N GLN A 48 5.98 -5.71 18.45
CA GLN A 48 5.53 -6.39 17.23
C GLN A 48 5.23 -5.40 16.10
N ALA A 49 4.59 -4.27 16.43
CA ALA A 49 4.27 -3.22 15.48
C ALA A 49 5.53 -2.57 14.87
N ASN A 50 6.57 -2.33 15.67
CA ASN A 50 7.82 -1.80 15.18
C ASN A 50 8.54 -2.80 14.25
N ARG A 51 8.62 -4.07 14.67
CA ARG A 51 9.18 -5.13 13.81
C ARG A 51 8.43 -5.30 12.50
N LEU A 52 7.10 -5.27 12.55
CA LEU A 52 6.29 -5.37 11.34
C LEU A 52 6.56 -4.21 10.38
N ARG A 53 6.74 -2.98 10.88
CA ARG A 53 7.05 -1.81 10.05
C ARG A 53 8.38 -1.96 9.32
N GLU A 54 9.42 -2.39 10.01
CA GLU A 54 10.74 -2.68 9.43
C GLU A 54 10.62 -3.70 8.29
N ILE A 55 9.95 -4.82 8.56
CA ILE A 55 9.75 -5.90 7.60
C ILE A 55 8.96 -5.41 6.38
N ASN A 56 7.84 -4.73 6.60
CA ASN A 56 7.02 -4.23 5.50
C ASN A 56 7.71 -3.15 4.68
N GLU A 57 8.55 -2.29 5.28
CA GLU A 57 9.37 -1.33 4.54
C GLU A 57 10.30 -2.05 3.56
N GLU A 58 11.01 -3.08 4.03
CA GLU A 58 11.87 -3.89 3.18
C GLU A 58 11.07 -4.61 2.08
N LYS A 59 10.00 -5.32 2.45
CA LYS A 59 9.24 -6.16 1.52
C LYS A 59 8.51 -5.34 0.47
N VAL A 60 7.89 -4.22 0.84
CA VAL A 60 7.23 -3.35 -0.13
C VAL A 60 8.26 -2.69 -1.05
N SER A 61 9.44 -2.30 -0.56
CA SER A 61 10.51 -1.82 -1.43
C SER A 61 10.90 -2.87 -2.47
N LYS A 62 11.08 -4.13 -2.07
CA LYS A 62 11.35 -5.24 -3.00
C LYS A 62 10.24 -5.43 -4.03
N MET A 63 8.97 -5.36 -3.61
CA MET A 63 7.82 -5.47 -4.52
C MET A 63 7.79 -4.33 -5.54
N VAL A 64 8.04 -3.10 -5.10
CA VAL A 64 8.14 -1.92 -5.98
C VAL A 64 9.28 -2.07 -7.01
N ASP A 65 10.40 -2.65 -6.61
CA ASP A 65 11.52 -2.89 -7.53
C ASP A 65 11.20 -4.02 -8.55
N ILE A 66 10.50 -5.06 -8.13
CA ILE A 66 9.96 -6.12 -9.00
C ILE A 66 8.98 -5.53 -10.02
N GLU A 67 8.03 -4.72 -9.56
CA GLU A 67 7.01 -4.07 -10.40
C GLU A 67 7.64 -3.22 -11.50
N LYS A 68 8.73 -2.50 -11.21
CA LYS A 68 9.48 -1.73 -12.21
C LYS A 68 10.26 -2.63 -13.16
N LYS A 69 10.99 -3.60 -12.61
CA LYS A 69 11.87 -4.48 -13.38
C LYS A 69 11.10 -5.30 -14.41
N TYR A 70 9.88 -5.69 -14.08
CA TYR A 70 9.03 -6.54 -14.91
C TYR A 70 7.73 -5.83 -15.35
N ALA A 71 7.75 -4.50 -15.49
CA ALA A 71 6.55 -3.71 -15.81
C ALA A 71 5.79 -4.17 -17.08
N SER A 72 6.48 -4.82 -18.03
CA SER A 72 5.90 -5.38 -19.25
C SER A 72 5.32 -6.79 -19.11
N ASP A 73 5.53 -7.46 -17.97
CA ASP A 73 5.08 -8.83 -17.71
C ASP A 73 4.35 -8.93 -16.35
N PRO A 74 3.02 -8.68 -16.34
CA PRO A 74 2.22 -8.73 -15.12
C PRO A 74 2.22 -10.10 -14.43
N ALA A 75 2.36 -11.19 -15.19
CA ALA A 75 2.40 -12.54 -14.63
C ALA A 75 3.70 -12.76 -13.85
N LEU A 76 4.82 -12.26 -14.39
CA LEU A 76 6.11 -12.34 -13.72
C LEU A 76 6.17 -11.40 -12.51
N VAL A 77 5.58 -10.20 -12.58
CA VAL A 77 5.42 -9.32 -11.40
C VAL A 77 4.67 -10.06 -10.28
N ASP A 78 3.50 -10.62 -10.57
CA ASP A 78 2.68 -11.28 -9.55
C ASP A 78 3.40 -12.49 -8.94
N LYS A 79 4.03 -13.32 -9.77
CA LYS A 79 4.82 -14.47 -9.30
C LYS A 79 5.95 -14.05 -8.35
N ASN A 80 6.70 -13.00 -8.69
CA ASN A 80 7.83 -12.55 -7.87
C ASN A 80 7.34 -11.85 -6.59
N CYS A 81 6.29 -11.02 -6.65
CA CYS A 81 5.70 -10.40 -5.45
C CYS A 81 5.11 -11.45 -4.49
N LEU A 82 4.50 -12.53 -5.00
CA LEU A 82 4.09 -13.68 -4.18
C LEU A 82 5.28 -14.36 -3.50
N GLY A 83 6.46 -14.38 -4.14
CA GLY A 83 7.71 -14.80 -3.50
C GLY A 83 8.07 -13.93 -2.30
N VAL A 84 8.02 -12.61 -2.46
CA VAL A 84 8.27 -11.65 -1.36
C VAL A 84 7.24 -11.79 -0.24
N CYS A 85 5.97 -12.06 -0.56
CA CYS A 85 4.95 -12.36 0.45
C CYS A 85 5.31 -13.60 1.29
N LYS A 86 5.90 -14.64 0.69
CA LYS A 86 6.35 -15.83 1.44
C LYS A 86 7.52 -15.53 2.37
N GLU A 87 8.44 -14.66 1.98
CA GLU A 87 9.50 -14.18 2.88
C GLU A 87 8.89 -13.49 4.11
N ARG A 88 7.90 -12.61 3.89
CA ARG A 88 7.17 -11.96 5.00
C ARG A 88 6.49 -12.98 5.90
N ASP A 89 5.84 -14.00 5.33
CA ASP A 89 5.20 -15.06 6.12
C ASP A 89 6.19 -15.68 7.12
N GLN A 90 7.38 -16.05 6.66
CA GLN A 90 8.43 -16.64 7.51
C GLN A 90 8.94 -15.67 8.58
N GLU A 91 9.15 -14.40 8.25
CA GLU A 91 9.66 -13.42 9.20
C GLU A 91 8.64 -13.08 10.29
N LEU A 92 7.35 -12.99 9.94
CA LEU A 92 6.29 -12.70 10.90
C LEU A 92 6.06 -13.86 11.88
N GLU A 93 6.27 -15.10 11.46
CA GLU A 93 6.18 -16.28 12.33
C GLU A 93 7.13 -16.20 13.53
N SER A 94 8.27 -15.52 13.38
CA SER A 94 9.32 -15.48 14.40
C SER A 94 8.98 -14.63 15.65
N PHE A 95 8.00 -13.73 15.57
CA PHE A 95 7.69 -12.79 16.67
C PHE A 95 6.20 -12.56 16.92
N LEU A 96 5.31 -13.04 16.05
CA LEU A 96 3.89 -13.08 16.33
C LEU A 96 3.56 -14.27 17.24
N SER A 97 2.55 -14.10 18.09
CA SER A 97 1.97 -15.26 18.80
C SER A 97 1.29 -16.20 17.80
N SER A 98 1.05 -17.45 18.21
CA SER A 98 0.35 -18.45 17.37
C SER A 98 -0.99 -17.94 16.85
N ASP A 99 -1.78 -17.27 17.70
CA ASP A 99 -3.09 -16.71 17.32
C ASP A 99 -2.94 -15.58 16.31
N GLN A 100 -2.02 -14.64 16.55
CA GLN A 100 -1.77 -13.52 15.64
C GLN A 100 -1.21 -14.00 14.30
N TYR A 101 -0.32 -14.99 14.29
CA TYR A 101 0.23 -15.55 13.06
C TYR A 101 -0.85 -16.30 12.28
N SER A 102 -1.72 -17.06 12.95
CA SER A 102 -2.86 -17.73 12.32
C SER A 102 -3.83 -16.73 11.68
N MET A 103 -4.14 -15.64 12.37
CA MET A 103 -4.94 -14.53 11.82
C MET A 103 -4.27 -13.89 10.60
N TYR A 104 -2.96 -13.62 10.71
CA TYR A 104 -2.16 -13.09 9.59
C TYR A 104 -2.20 -14.04 8.39
N TYR A 105 -1.91 -15.31 8.59
CA TYR A 105 -1.77 -16.31 7.53
C TYR A 105 -3.11 -16.52 6.79
N GLY A 106 -4.22 -16.51 7.52
CA GLY A 106 -5.57 -16.53 6.93
C GLY A 106 -5.92 -15.26 6.14
N ALA A 107 -5.36 -14.10 6.50
CA ALA A 107 -5.63 -12.81 5.87
C ALA A 107 -4.55 -12.36 4.86
N ARG A 108 -3.47 -13.11 4.64
CA ARG A 108 -2.33 -12.68 3.82
C ARG A 108 -2.69 -12.29 2.38
N SER A 109 -3.68 -12.95 1.78
CA SER A 109 -4.19 -12.60 0.45
C SER A 109 -4.91 -11.24 0.46
N LYS A 110 -5.68 -10.94 1.51
CA LYS A 110 -6.32 -9.63 1.74
C LYS A 110 -5.25 -8.53 1.87
N TYR A 111 -4.18 -8.79 2.62
CA TYR A 111 -3.08 -7.82 2.77
C TYR A 111 -2.33 -7.55 1.47
N TYR A 112 -2.03 -8.60 0.70
CA TYR A 112 -1.41 -8.43 -0.61
C TYR A 112 -2.32 -7.65 -1.57
N LYS A 113 -3.62 -7.99 -1.61
CA LYS A 113 -4.60 -7.24 -2.41
C LYS A 113 -4.72 -5.78 -1.97
N TYR A 114 -4.75 -5.52 -0.67
CA TYR A 114 -4.85 -4.18 -0.10
C TYR A 114 -3.70 -3.26 -0.56
N ASP A 115 -2.48 -3.76 -0.53
CA ASP A 115 -1.31 -3.04 -1.04
C ASP A 115 -1.37 -2.86 -2.56
N LYS A 116 -1.70 -3.92 -3.32
CA LYS A 116 -1.83 -3.88 -4.79
C LYS A 116 -2.89 -2.88 -5.27
N ASP A 117 -4.04 -2.84 -4.60
CA ASP A 117 -5.11 -1.89 -4.91
C ASP A 117 -4.65 -0.44 -4.67
N PHE A 118 -3.90 -0.21 -3.58
CA PHE A 118 -3.36 1.12 -3.29
C PHE A 118 -2.25 1.51 -4.28
N ALA A 119 -1.38 0.58 -4.67
CA ALA A 119 -0.38 0.78 -5.71
C ALA A 119 -1.03 1.19 -7.05
N ALA A 120 -2.14 0.56 -7.42
CA ALA A 120 -2.91 0.93 -8.60
C ALA A 120 -3.54 2.33 -8.49
N GLN A 121 -4.01 2.73 -7.29
CA GLN A 121 -4.56 4.07 -7.05
C GLN A 121 -3.51 5.18 -7.17
N ILE A 122 -2.31 4.98 -6.62
CA ILE A 122 -1.23 5.97 -6.70
C ILE A 122 -0.55 5.98 -8.07
N GLY A 123 -0.56 4.86 -8.80
CA GLY A 123 -0.04 4.74 -10.17
C GLY A 123 -1.02 5.24 -11.24
N ALA A 124 -2.32 5.29 -10.94
CA ALA A 124 -3.31 5.95 -11.78
C ALA A 124 -3.09 7.46 -11.71
N LYS A 125 -2.44 8.03 -12.72
CA LYS A 125 -2.30 9.49 -12.87
C LYS A 125 -3.65 10.17 -12.56
N PRO A 126 -3.73 11.13 -11.63
CA PRO A 126 -4.96 11.90 -11.44
C PRO A 126 -5.21 12.65 -12.74
N THR A 127 -6.17 12.18 -13.53
CA THR A 127 -6.60 12.88 -14.73
C THR A 127 -7.43 14.06 -14.23
N ILE A 128 -6.80 15.22 -14.03
CA ILE A 128 -7.52 16.48 -13.82
C ILE A 128 -8.11 16.89 -15.18
N ALA A 129 -9.15 16.18 -15.58
CA ALA A 129 -10.07 16.58 -16.65
C ALA A 129 -11.40 15.85 -16.41
N GLY A 130 -12.19 16.37 -15.46
CA GLY A 130 -13.56 15.90 -15.25
C GLY A 130 -14.03 16.01 -13.80
N LYS A 131 -14.51 17.19 -13.42
CA LYS A 131 -15.36 17.51 -12.26
C LYS A 131 -15.05 16.76 -10.96
N GLN A 132 -14.45 17.49 -10.02
CA GLN A 132 -14.39 17.13 -8.62
C GLN A 132 -15.76 16.72 -8.10
N ASN A 133 -15.95 15.44 -7.82
CA ASN A 133 -16.93 15.03 -6.83
C ASN A 133 -16.15 14.69 -5.56
N LYS A 134 -16.30 15.58 -4.60
CA LYS A 134 -15.72 15.51 -3.26
C LYS A 134 -16.31 14.28 -2.58
N THR A 135 -15.62 13.13 -2.62
CA THR A 135 -16.00 11.99 -1.79
C THR A 135 -15.61 12.30 -0.35
N VAL A 136 -16.52 12.97 0.36
CA VAL A 136 -16.48 13.05 1.81
C VAL A 136 -16.76 11.64 2.33
N LEU A 137 -15.78 11.05 3.00
CA LEU A 137 -15.98 9.80 3.74
C LEU A 137 -16.91 10.08 4.93
N PRO A 138 -17.99 9.30 5.15
CA PRO A 138 -18.77 9.43 6.36
C PRO A 138 -17.98 8.84 7.54
N VAL A 139 -17.48 9.73 8.40
CA VAL A 139 -17.13 9.40 9.79
C VAL A 139 -18.44 9.10 10.50
N GLY A 140 -18.57 7.89 11.04
CA GLY A 140 -19.76 7.46 11.74
C GLY A 140 -19.99 8.28 13.00
N GLU A 141 -21.25 8.60 13.27
CA GLU A 141 -21.80 8.66 14.62
C GLU A 141 -23.34 8.62 14.55
N THR A 142 -23.89 7.67 15.30
CA THR A 142 -25.21 7.63 15.95
C THR A 142 -26.39 8.47 15.43
N LYS A 143 -27.52 7.75 15.34
CA LYS A 143 -28.86 8.05 15.90
C LYS A 143 -30.02 8.36 14.93
N VAL A 144 -31.09 7.60 15.21
CA VAL A 144 -32.53 7.78 15.02
C VAL A 144 -33.18 7.46 13.67
N VAL A 145 -33.97 6.37 13.72
CA VAL A 145 -35.05 5.97 12.81
C VAL A 145 -36.07 7.11 12.64
N PRO A 146 -36.70 7.23 11.45
CA PRO A 146 -38.16 7.29 11.49
C PRO A 146 -38.81 6.32 10.49
N VAL A 147 -39.82 5.63 11.02
CA VAL A 147 -40.77 4.74 10.37
C VAL A 147 -41.48 5.44 9.21
N LYS A 148 -41.45 4.86 8.00
CA LYS A 148 -42.36 5.27 6.92
C LYS A 148 -43.68 4.50 7.03
N LYS A 149 -44.74 5.24 7.35
CA LYS A 149 -46.15 4.84 7.32
C LYS A 149 -46.53 4.53 5.86
N THR A 150 -46.90 3.28 5.57
CA THR A 150 -47.52 2.91 4.28
C THR A 150 -48.98 3.34 4.34
N THR A 151 -49.38 4.26 3.46
CA THR A 151 -50.79 4.64 3.27
C THR A 151 -51.34 3.81 2.10
N ALA A 152 -52.35 3.00 2.40
CA ALA A 152 -53.11 2.22 1.44
C ALA A 152 -53.90 3.14 0.49
N VAL A 153 -53.90 2.81 -0.80
CA VAL A 153 -54.80 3.40 -1.80
C VAL A 153 -56.05 2.53 -1.84
N ILE A 154 -57.18 3.11 -1.45
CA ILE A 154 -58.52 2.55 -1.61
C ILE A 154 -59.04 3.06 -2.96
N SER A 155 -59.39 2.16 -3.88
CA SER A 155 -60.24 2.46 -5.04
C SER A 155 -61.69 2.15 -4.68
N ALA A 156 -62.57 3.14 -4.80
CA ALA A 156 -64.02 2.98 -4.92
C ALA A 156 -64.39 3.48 -6.33
N ASP A 157 -64.94 2.61 -7.17
CA ASP A 157 -66.39 2.49 -7.45
C ASP A 157 -66.88 3.63 -8.35
N ASP A 158 -67.11 3.32 -9.62
CA ASP A 158 -67.98 4.09 -10.50
C ASP A 158 -68.97 3.11 -11.16
N SER A 159 -70.15 3.06 -10.55
CA SER A 159 -71.37 2.52 -11.12
C SER A 159 -72.22 3.69 -11.64
N LYS A 160 -72.44 3.77 -12.95
CA LYS A 160 -73.66 4.35 -13.55
C LYS A 160 -73.80 3.98 -15.03
#